data_AF-A0A7Z2M7H1-F1
#
_entry.id   AF-A0A7Z2M7H1-F1
#
_cell.length_a   1.000
_cell.length_b   1.000
_cell.length_c   1.000
_cell.angle_alpha   90.00
_cell.angle_beta   90.00
_cell.angle_gamma   90.00
#
_symmetry.space_group_name_H-M   'P 1'
#
loop_
_entity.id
_entity.type
_entity.pdbx_description
1 polymer ?
#
loop_
_entity_poly.entity_id
_entity_poly.type
_entity_poly.pdbx_seq_one_letter_code
_entity_poly.pdbx_strand_id
1 'polypeptide(L)'
;MTPSDRNEMDEDLSLQAADWCMRLHDDDCPPAVRQDFQRWIERDPRHAFEYAKMLDIWDLSGQLPDEPETAKKLLTGHGLAPQHKREI
;
A
#
# COMPACT_ATOMS: atom_id res chain seq x y z
N MET A 1 27.89 8.67 3.01
CA MET A 1 26.45 8.55 2.66
C MET A 1 25.73 9.66 3.40
N THR A 2 25.31 10.69 2.68
CA THR A 2 24.49 11.77 3.23
C THR A 2 23.08 11.24 3.48
N PRO A 3 22.30 11.82 4.42
CA PRO A 3 20.93 11.36 4.69
C PRO A 3 20.00 11.43 3.46
N SER A 4 20.30 12.29 2.48
CA SER A 4 19.51 12.46 1.24
C SER A 4 19.59 11.24 0.30
N ASP A 5 20.78 10.68 0.09
CA ASP A 5 21.01 9.54 -0.82
C ASP A 5 20.24 8.28 -0.37
N ARG A 6 20.12 8.08 0.95
CA ARG A 6 19.32 6.97 1.50
C ARG A 6 17.82 7.16 1.25
N ASN A 7 17.32 8.39 1.27
CA ASN A 7 15.91 8.68 1.06
C ASN A 7 15.52 8.43 -0.39
N GLU A 8 16.34 8.89 -1.34
CA GLU A 8 16.13 8.66 -2.77
C GLU A 8 16.09 7.16 -3.09
N MET A 9 16.94 6.35 -2.44
CA MET A 9 16.88 4.90 -2.54
C MET A 9 15.56 4.33 -1.99
N ASP A 10 15.07 4.81 -0.85
CA ASP A 10 13.80 4.35 -0.26
C ASP A 10 12.59 4.70 -1.15
N GLU A 11 12.61 5.88 -1.77
CA GLU A 11 11.61 6.31 -2.74
C GLU A 11 11.64 5.46 -4.02
N ASP A 12 12.82 5.09 -4.51
CA ASP A 12 12.98 4.19 -5.65
C ASP A 12 12.45 2.78 -5.33
N LEU A 13 12.73 2.26 -4.12
CA LEU A 13 12.18 0.99 -3.67
C LEU A 13 10.66 1.04 -3.49
N SER A 14 10.12 2.14 -2.96
CA SER A 14 8.68 2.39 -2.85
C SER A 14 8.01 2.40 -4.23
N LEU A 15 8.64 3.02 -5.23
CA LEU A 15 8.12 3.05 -6.60
C LEU A 15 8.13 1.66 -7.23
N GLN A 16 9.21 0.89 -7.06
CA GLN A 16 9.29 -0.49 -7.52
C GLN A 16 8.22 -1.38 -6.85
N ALA A 17 8.00 -1.23 -5.54
CA ALA A 17 6.96 -1.91 -4.80
C ALA A 17 5.56 -1.61 -5.36
N ALA A 18 5.28 -0.36 -5.69
CA ALA A 18 4.00 0.05 -6.28
C ALA A 18 3.78 -0.56 -7.68
N ASP A 19 4.82 -0.61 -8.52
CA ASP A 19 4.78 -1.27 -9.83
C ASP A 19 4.46 -2.78 -9.68
N TRP A 20 5.09 -3.46 -8.72
CA TRP A 20 4.76 -4.86 -8.41
C TRP A 20 3.33 -5.04 -7.91
N CYS A 21 2.83 -4.14 -7.05
CA CYS A 21 1.44 -4.17 -6.59
C CYS A 21 0.47 -4.13 -7.78
N MET A 22 0.68 -3.22 -8.74
CA MET A 22 -0.19 -3.11 -9.91
C MET A 22 -0.15 -4.39 -10.77
N ARG A 23 1.03 -4.95 -11.01
CA ARG A 23 1.19 -6.15 -11.87
C ARG A 23 0.67 -7.43 -11.24
N LEU A 24 0.77 -7.58 -9.91
CA LEU A 24 0.35 -8.79 -9.20
C LEU A 24 -1.16 -8.82 -8.92
N HIS A 25 -1.82 -7.67 -8.85
CA HIS A 25 -3.27 -7.56 -8.70
C HIS A 25 -4.03 -7.58 -10.04
N ASP A 26 -3.31 -7.67 -11.17
CA ASP A 26 -3.94 -7.93 -12.47
C ASP A 26 -4.43 -9.39 -12.54
N ASP A 27 -5.66 -9.59 -13.01
CA ASP A 27 -6.32 -10.91 -13.05
C ASP A 27 -5.61 -11.88 -14.02
N ASP A 28 -4.94 -11.36 -15.05
CA ASP A 28 -4.18 -12.12 -16.05
C ASP A 28 -2.68 -12.23 -15.70
N CYS A 29 -2.30 -12.01 -14.44
CA CYS A 29 -0.90 -12.01 -14.03
C CYS A 29 -0.21 -13.37 -14.30
N PRO A 30 0.76 -13.44 -15.24
CA PRO A 30 1.38 -14.71 -15.62
C PRO A 30 2.35 -15.20 -14.53
N PRO A 31 2.58 -16.52 -14.43
CA PRO A 31 3.45 -17.09 -13.40
C PRO A 31 4.90 -16.60 -13.48
N ALA A 32 5.37 -16.15 -14.65
CA ALA A 32 6.68 -15.55 -14.82
C ALA A 32 6.85 -14.27 -13.98
N VAL A 33 5.82 -13.41 -13.94
CA VAL A 33 5.83 -12.15 -13.17
C VAL A 33 5.94 -12.44 -11.67
N ARG A 34 5.28 -13.50 -11.17
CA ARG A 34 5.43 -13.94 -9.77
C ARG A 34 6.86 -14.41 -9.47
N GLN A 35 7.51 -15.10 -10.40
CA GLN A 35 8.91 -15.51 -10.22
C GLN A 35 9.89 -14.33 -10.24
N ASP A 36 9.66 -13.32 -11.09
CA ASP A 36 10.44 -12.09 -11.08
C ASP A 36 10.25 -11.31 -9.78
N PHE A 37 9.02 -11.24 -9.26
CA PHE A 37 8.73 -10.66 -7.96
C PHE A 37 9.47 -11.39 -6.83
N GLN A 38 9.47 -12.74 -6.83
CA GLN A 38 10.22 -13.51 -5.83
C GLN A 38 11.72 -13.18 -5.87
N ARG A 39 12.32 -13.15 -7.07
CA ARG A 39 13.73 -12.76 -7.24
C ARG A 39 14.00 -11.33 -6.74
N TRP A 40 13.05 -10.42 -6.94
CA TRP A 40 13.16 -9.06 -6.43
C TRP A 40 13.13 -9.03 -4.90
N ILE A 41 12.19 -9.71 -4.25
CA ILE A 41 12.08 -9.80 -2.79
C ILE A 41 13.31 -10.47 -2.16
N GLU A 42 13.83 -11.54 -2.78
CA GLU A 42 15.00 -12.27 -2.29
C GLU A 42 16.29 -11.45 -2.38
N ARG A 43 16.33 -10.43 -3.25
CA ARG A 43 17.51 -9.60 -3.46
C ARG A 43 17.83 -8.69 -2.28
N ASP A 44 16.81 -8.15 -1.62
CA ASP A 44 16.99 -7.30 -0.45
C ASP A 44 15.77 -7.35 0.48
N PRO A 45 15.94 -7.57 1.80
CA PRO A 45 14.83 -7.64 2.74
C PRO A 45 14.01 -6.34 2.84
N ARG A 46 14.56 -5.18 2.44
CA ARG A 46 13.82 -3.92 2.40
C ARG A 46 12.73 -3.94 1.33
N HIS A 47 12.92 -4.65 0.23
CA HIS A 47 11.90 -4.79 -0.81
C HIS A 47 10.60 -5.38 -0.26
N ALA A 48 10.71 -6.38 0.62
CA ALA A 48 9.55 -6.95 1.30
C ALA A 48 8.84 -5.94 2.20
N PHE A 49 9.60 -5.07 2.89
CA PHE A 49 9.04 -4.04 3.75
C PHE A 49 8.31 -2.94 2.94
N GLU A 50 8.93 -2.47 1.85
CA GLU A 50 8.31 -1.49 0.94
C GLU A 50 7.06 -2.03 0.27
N TYR A 51 7.10 -3.28 -0.20
CA TYR A 51 5.95 -3.96 -0.77
C TYR A 51 4.82 -4.15 0.23
N ALA A 52 5.12 -4.49 1.48
CA ALA A 52 4.10 -4.59 2.53
C ALA A 52 3.37 -3.26 2.78
N LYS A 53 4.08 -2.12 2.72
CA LYS A 53 3.46 -0.79 2.81
C LYS A 53 2.50 -0.53 1.65
N MET A 54 2.91 -0.87 0.43
CA MET A 54 2.05 -0.70 -0.76
C MET A 54 0.84 -1.64 -0.75
N LEU A 55 0.99 -2.85 -0.21
CA LEU A 55 -0.11 -3.79 0.01
C LEU A 55 -1.14 -3.27 1.00
N ASP A 56 -0.71 -2.65 2.11
CA ASP A 56 -1.61 -2.08 3.12
C ASP A 56 -2.50 -0.98 2.52
N ILE A 57 -1.91 -0.12 1.68
CA ILE A 57 -2.65 0.90 0.91
C ILE A 57 -3.64 0.26 -0.05
N TRP A 58 -3.22 -0.79 -0.76
CA TRP A 58 -4.08 -1.50 -1.71
C TRP A 58 -5.26 -2.20 -1.01
N ASP A 59 -5.01 -2.90 0.10
CA ASP A 59 -6.05 -3.55 0.91
C ASP A 59 -7.08 -2.54 1.42
N LEU A 60 -6.61 -1.40 1.94
CA LEU A 60 -7.49 -0.31 2.37
C LEU A 60 -8.38 0.20 1.24
N SER A 61 -7.87 0.23 0.00
CA SER A 61 -8.65 0.62 -1.18
C SER A 61 -9.74 -0.41 -1.54
N GLY A 62 -9.47 -1.70 -1.31
CA GLY A 62 -10.43 -2.79 -1.55
C GLY A 62 -11.55 -2.87 -0.51
N GLN A 63 -11.39 -2.25 0.66
CA GLN A 63 -12.45 -2.13 1.68
C GLN A 63 -13.49 -1.04 1.35
N LEU A 64 -13.31 -0.31 0.23
CA LEU A 64 -14.29 0.65 -0.20
C LEU A 64 -15.56 -0.06 -0.69
N PRO A 65 -16.75 0.37 -0.25
CA PRO A 65 -17.99 -0.23 -0.72
C PRO A 65 -18.14 -0.01 -2.23
N ASP A 66 -18.51 -1.08 -2.95
CA ASP A 66 -18.78 -1.06 -4.40
C ASP A 66 -19.92 -0.08 -4.77
N GLU A 67 -20.80 0.21 -3.80
CA GLU A 67 -21.86 1.20 -3.97
C GLU A 67 -21.29 2.64 -3.94
N PRO A 68 -21.37 3.38 -5.06
CA PRO A 68 -20.84 4.72 -5.14
C PRO A 68 -21.57 5.65 -4.18
N GLU A 69 -22.79 5.35 -3.72
CA GLU A 69 -23.56 6.18 -2.77
C GLU A 69 -23.05 6.12 -1.32
N THR A 70 -22.52 4.97 -0.92
CA THR A 70 -21.96 4.79 0.42
C THR A 70 -20.55 5.37 0.50
N ALA A 71 -19.75 5.26 -0.58
CA ALA A 71 -18.41 5.83 -0.66
C ALA A 71 -18.41 7.38 -0.49
N LYS A 72 -19.33 8.11 -1.16
CA LYS A 72 -19.44 9.59 -0.99
C LYS A 72 -19.77 9.97 0.46
N LYS A 73 -20.59 9.16 1.13
CA LYS A 73 -21.04 9.39 2.51
C LYS A 73 -19.92 9.20 3.54
N LEU A 74 -19.02 8.24 3.30
CA LEU A 74 -17.85 7.97 4.15
C LEU A 74 -16.73 9.00 3.95
N LEU A 75 -16.45 9.40 2.71
CA LEU A 75 -15.46 10.45 2.39
C LEU A 75 -15.89 11.82 2.94
N THR A 76 -17.19 12.10 2.93
CA THR A 76 -17.79 13.35 3.46
C THR A 76 -18.11 13.25 4.97
N GLY A 77 -17.85 12.11 5.61
CA GLY A 77 -18.40 11.73 6.91
C GLY A 77 -17.53 11.97 8.15
N HIS A 78 -16.28 12.48 8.02
CA HIS A 78 -15.48 12.86 9.18
C HIS A 78 -15.83 14.26 9.70
N GLY A 79 -17.11 14.45 10.04
CA GLY A 79 -17.58 15.54 10.89
C GLY A 79 -17.56 15.10 12.35
N LEU A 80 -16.54 15.56 13.08
CA LEU A 80 -16.43 15.72 14.55
C LEU A 80 -17.59 15.18 15.42
N ALA A 81 -17.28 14.18 16.25
CA ALA A 81 -17.92 14.04 17.55
C ALA A 81 -16.85 13.66 18.61
N PRO A 82 -16.61 14.51 19.61
CA PRO A 82 -15.81 14.14 20.77
C PRO A 82 -16.71 13.47 21.82
N GLN A 83 -16.35 12.28 22.30
CA GLN A 83 -16.82 11.83 23.61
C GLN A 83 -15.65 11.42 24.50
N HIS A 84 -15.24 12.39 25.30
CA HIS A 84 -14.55 12.21 26.56
C HIS A 84 -15.46 11.43 27.53
N LYS A 85 -15.05 10.23 27.93
CA LYS A 85 -15.54 9.59 29.14
C LYS A 85 -14.34 9.26 30.02
N ARG A 86 -13.91 10.23 30.84
CA ARG A 86 -13.21 9.93 32.10
C ARG A 86 -14.30 9.54 33.09
N GLU A 87 -14.35 8.27 33.45
CA GLU A 87 -15.24 7.74 34.47
C GLU A 87 -14.44 7.61 35.78
N ILE A 88 -14.89 8.41 36.76
CA ILE A 88 -14.75 8.38 38.24
C ILE A 88 -13.55 7.69 38.90
#